data_AF-A0A357I9N3-F1
#
_entry.id   AF-A0A357I9N3-F1
#
_cell.length_a   1.000
_cell.length_b   1.000
_cell.length_c   1.000
_cell.angle_alpha   90.00
_cell.angle_beta   90.00
_cell.angle_gamma   90.00
#
_symmetry.space_group_name_H-M   'P 1'
#
loop_
_entity.id
_entity.type
_entity.pdbx_description
1 polymer ?
#
loop_
_entity_poly.entity_id
_entity_poly.type
_entity_poly.pdbx_seq_one_letter_code
_entity_poly.pdbx_strand_id
1 'polypeptide(L)'
;MPKPCKPSEVTALGCGFWPAPLSAEQVAQASVSLDQVQLQDDAVYWRESKPREGGRFTLCRWTNDAGVVELLKPPFSVRSRVHEYGGGEWCLGGRHVYVVNAEDQQVYQLDLQDNAHPRQITDAPNTRFADLQYDAVRQQLVCITEEHTNDSRIINRLACITIDNGSITVLHEGGDFYASPALSGDGAHLAWLSWNHPHMPWAASQLYRAKRSDKGELHSVCAVAERPGSDAESQSFFQPQWSPSHVLHCVNDRSGWWNIHHYRSADREDTVHQANAEFG
;
A
#
# COMPACT_ATOMS: atom_id res chain seq x y z
N MET A 1 -17.11 11.51 -57.91
CA MET A 1 -16.26 12.27 -56.99
C MET A 1 -17.07 12.60 -55.74
N PRO A 2 -16.63 12.27 -54.52
CA PRO A 2 -17.32 12.72 -53.31
C PRO A 2 -17.20 14.24 -53.20
N LYS A 3 -18.30 14.92 -52.86
CA LYS A 3 -18.30 16.38 -52.61
C LYS A 3 -17.40 16.67 -51.40
N PRO A 4 -16.55 17.71 -51.45
CA PRO A 4 -15.77 18.11 -50.28
C PRO A 4 -16.74 18.54 -49.16
N CYS A 5 -16.58 17.94 -47.98
CA CYS A 5 -17.31 18.35 -46.80
C CYS A 5 -16.88 19.79 -46.47
N LYS A 6 -17.82 20.74 -46.47
CA LYS A 6 -17.51 22.11 -46.03
C LYS A 6 -17.09 22.05 -44.56
N PRO A 7 -15.98 22.68 -44.15
CA PRO A 7 -15.69 22.83 -42.73
C PRO A 7 -16.85 23.60 -42.08
N SER A 8 -17.38 23.08 -40.98
CA SER A 8 -18.38 23.76 -40.17
C SER A 8 -17.82 25.12 -39.72
N GLU A 9 -18.62 26.17 -39.82
CA GLU A 9 -18.28 27.49 -39.27
C GLU A 9 -17.98 27.35 -37.77
N VAL A 10 -16.74 27.63 -37.38
CA VAL A 10 -16.33 27.65 -35.98
C VAL A 10 -16.55 29.06 -35.45
N THR A 11 -17.58 29.25 -34.62
CA THR A 11 -17.83 30.54 -33.97
C THR A 11 -16.79 30.77 -32.87
N ALA A 12 -16.04 31.87 -32.97
CA ALA A 12 -15.14 32.29 -31.90
C ALA A 12 -15.96 32.78 -30.70
N LEU A 13 -15.77 32.13 -29.55
CA LEU A 13 -16.34 32.53 -28.25
C LEU A 13 -15.22 32.95 -27.31
N GLY A 14 -15.53 33.79 -26.32
CA GLY A 14 -14.60 34.13 -25.24
C GLY A 14 -14.21 32.89 -24.43
N CYS A 15 -12.98 32.88 -23.90
CA CYS A 15 -12.51 31.81 -23.02
C CYS A 15 -13.52 31.54 -21.89
N GLY A 16 -13.90 30.28 -21.69
CA GLY A 16 -14.86 29.85 -20.65
C GLY A 16 -16.33 29.85 -21.07
N PHE A 17 -16.68 30.35 -22.26
CA PHE A 17 -18.06 30.36 -22.79
C PHE A 17 -18.31 29.31 -23.86
N TRP A 18 -17.33 28.44 -24.13
CA TRP A 18 -17.53 27.31 -25.04
C TRP A 18 -18.57 26.35 -24.46
N PRO A 19 -19.57 25.93 -25.25
CA PRO A 19 -20.50 24.89 -24.83
C PRO A 19 -19.72 23.64 -24.42
N ALA A 20 -19.84 23.25 -23.15
CA ALA A 20 -19.22 22.04 -22.65
C ALA A 20 -20.14 20.84 -22.94
N PRO A 21 -19.66 19.78 -23.62
CA PRO A 21 -20.43 18.56 -23.84
C PRO A 21 -20.60 17.74 -22.55
N LEU A 22 -19.94 18.12 -21.45
CA LEU A 22 -19.98 17.50 -20.14
C LEU A 22 -20.63 18.45 -19.14
N SER A 23 -21.72 18.03 -18.52
CA SER A 23 -22.36 18.77 -17.42
C SER A 23 -21.60 18.57 -16.10
N ALA A 24 -21.80 19.48 -15.15
CA ALA A 24 -21.28 19.31 -13.79
C ALA A 24 -21.78 18.01 -13.14
N GLU A 25 -23.01 17.59 -13.45
CA GLU A 25 -23.57 16.31 -13.01
C GLU A 25 -22.84 15.11 -13.63
N GLN A 26 -22.48 15.16 -14.93
CA GLN A 26 -21.71 14.09 -15.58
C GLN A 26 -20.28 13.99 -15.05
N VAL A 27 -19.68 15.11 -14.64
CA VAL A 27 -18.38 15.12 -13.95
C VAL A 27 -18.50 14.64 -12.51
N ALA A 28 -19.58 15.02 -11.82
CA ALA A 28 -19.87 14.60 -10.45
C ALA A 28 -20.44 13.17 -10.37
N GLN A 29 -20.87 12.58 -11.49
CA GLN A 29 -21.13 11.14 -11.58
C GLN A 29 -19.82 10.43 -11.30
N ALA A 30 -19.67 10.05 -10.04
CA ALA A 30 -18.43 9.55 -9.54
C ALA A 30 -18.02 8.29 -10.29
N SER A 31 -16.85 8.36 -10.90
CA SER A 31 -16.22 7.25 -11.58
C SER A 31 -15.87 6.16 -10.59
N VAL A 32 -16.02 4.91 -11.02
CA VAL A 32 -15.47 3.78 -10.30
C VAL A 32 -13.95 3.84 -10.46
N SER A 33 -13.24 3.79 -9.33
CA SER A 33 -11.78 3.66 -9.29
C SER A 33 -11.43 2.23 -8.89
N LEU A 34 -10.39 1.70 -9.53
CA LEU A 34 -9.86 0.36 -9.31
C LEU A 34 -8.40 0.53 -8.90
N ASP A 35 -8.01 -0.05 -7.77
CA ASP A 35 -6.62 0.02 -7.30
C ASP A 35 -6.21 -1.24 -6.50
N GLN A 36 -4.94 -1.26 -6.09
CA GLN A 36 -4.33 -2.31 -5.27
C GLN A 36 -4.48 -3.73 -5.82
N VAL A 37 -4.40 -3.91 -7.13
CA VAL A 37 -4.59 -5.22 -7.78
C VAL A 37 -3.62 -6.27 -7.21
N GLN A 38 -4.13 -7.43 -6.81
CA GLN A 38 -3.33 -8.60 -6.42
C GLN A 38 -3.80 -9.84 -7.19
N LEU A 39 -2.88 -10.78 -7.41
CA LEU A 39 -3.12 -12.03 -8.12
C LEU A 39 -2.87 -13.20 -7.17
N GLN A 40 -3.74 -14.21 -7.23
CA GLN A 40 -3.50 -15.50 -6.59
C GLN A 40 -4.18 -16.58 -7.42
N ASP A 41 -3.42 -17.63 -7.76
CA ASP A 41 -3.86 -18.70 -8.65
C ASP A 41 -4.41 -18.12 -9.97
N ASP A 42 -5.61 -18.54 -10.40
CA ASP A 42 -6.30 -18.05 -11.60
C ASP A 42 -7.27 -16.88 -11.32
N ALA A 43 -7.10 -16.19 -10.19
CA ALA A 43 -7.99 -15.12 -9.75
C ALA A 43 -7.29 -13.76 -9.66
N VAL A 44 -8.03 -12.72 -10.06
CA VAL A 44 -7.63 -11.31 -9.95
C VAL A 44 -8.47 -10.64 -8.87
N TYR A 45 -7.81 -9.94 -7.95
CA TYR A 45 -8.45 -9.23 -6.85
C TYR A 45 -8.10 -7.75 -6.92
N TRP A 46 -9.05 -6.88 -6.59
CA TRP A 46 -8.82 -5.43 -6.55
C TRP A 46 -9.75 -4.76 -5.55
N ARG A 47 -9.35 -3.57 -5.13
CA ARG A 47 -10.20 -2.65 -4.37
C ARG A 47 -10.93 -1.73 -5.34
N GLU A 48 -12.24 -1.60 -5.14
CA GLU A 48 -13.13 -0.86 -6.03
C GLU A 48 -13.95 0.17 -5.27
N SER A 49 -14.00 1.41 -5.75
CA SER A 49 -14.88 2.42 -5.16
C SER A 49 -16.35 2.17 -5.50
N LYS A 50 -17.23 2.45 -4.54
CA LYS A 50 -18.69 2.41 -4.70
C LYS A 50 -19.27 3.79 -4.39
N PRO A 51 -19.19 4.75 -5.33
CA PRO A 51 -19.54 6.14 -5.03
C PRO A 51 -21.01 6.36 -4.65
N ARG A 52 -21.91 5.55 -5.19
CA ARG A 52 -23.34 5.58 -4.86
C ARG A 52 -23.68 4.96 -3.50
N GLU A 53 -22.71 4.35 -2.83
CA GLU A 53 -22.85 3.69 -1.54
C GLU A 53 -22.04 4.42 -0.46
N GLY A 54 -22.19 5.74 -0.42
CA GLY A 54 -21.49 6.59 0.55
C GLY A 54 -19.97 6.71 0.30
N GLY A 55 -19.51 6.43 -0.93
CA GLY A 55 -18.09 6.50 -1.27
C GLY A 55 -17.24 5.39 -0.63
N ARG A 56 -17.86 4.30 -0.16
CA ARG A 56 -17.14 3.15 0.39
C ARG A 56 -16.26 2.48 -0.65
N PHE A 57 -15.30 1.68 -0.19
CA PHE A 57 -14.50 0.80 -1.04
C PHE A 57 -14.84 -0.65 -0.73
N THR A 58 -14.98 -1.48 -1.75
CA THR A 58 -15.17 -2.92 -1.60
C THR A 58 -13.95 -3.68 -2.13
N LEU A 59 -13.90 -4.98 -1.85
CA LEU A 59 -13.04 -5.91 -2.59
C LEU A 59 -13.85 -6.69 -3.60
N CYS A 60 -13.29 -6.78 -4.80
CA CYS A 60 -13.82 -7.59 -5.88
C CYS A 60 -12.82 -8.69 -6.22
N ARG A 61 -13.36 -9.82 -6.68
CA ARG A 61 -12.61 -10.96 -7.23
C ARG A 61 -13.14 -11.25 -8.62
N TRP A 62 -12.26 -11.48 -9.57
CA TRP A 62 -12.60 -12.00 -10.88
C TRP A 62 -11.96 -13.36 -11.11
N THR A 63 -12.72 -14.26 -11.74
CA THR A 63 -12.24 -15.55 -12.25
C THR A 63 -12.90 -15.81 -13.60
N ASN A 64 -12.33 -16.70 -14.42
CA ASN A 64 -12.94 -17.11 -15.68
C ASN A 64 -14.35 -17.72 -15.48
N ASP A 65 -14.55 -18.48 -14.41
CA ASP A 65 -15.80 -19.23 -14.19
C ASP A 65 -16.94 -18.36 -13.61
N ALA A 66 -16.62 -17.46 -12.68
CA ALA A 66 -17.62 -16.67 -11.96
C ALA A 66 -17.76 -15.21 -12.45
N GLY A 67 -16.83 -14.74 -13.29
CA GLY A 67 -16.73 -13.31 -13.60
C GLY A 67 -16.41 -12.49 -12.34
N VAL A 68 -16.89 -11.24 -12.30
CA VAL A 68 -16.67 -10.33 -11.17
C VAL A 68 -17.63 -10.66 -10.03
N VAL A 69 -17.08 -10.90 -8.84
CA VAL A 69 -17.81 -11.09 -7.59
C VAL A 69 -17.33 -10.07 -6.58
N GLU A 70 -18.27 -9.33 -5.98
CA GLU A 70 -17.99 -8.49 -4.82
C GLU A 70 -17.93 -9.32 -3.54
N LEU A 71 -16.81 -9.22 -2.83
CA LEU A 71 -16.51 -10.01 -1.63
C LEU A 71 -17.06 -9.39 -0.33
N LEU A 72 -17.14 -8.05 -0.26
CA LEU A 72 -17.56 -7.35 0.95
C LEU A 72 -18.78 -6.47 0.70
N LYS A 73 -19.88 -6.77 1.36
CA LYS A 73 -21.14 -6.03 1.25
C LYS A 73 -21.22 -4.89 2.27
N PRO A 74 -22.02 -3.84 2.04
CA PRO A 74 -22.28 -2.82 3.04
C PRO A 74 -22.69 -3.43 4.40
N PRO A 75 -22.31 -2.81 5.53
CA PRO A 75 -21.66 -1.50 5.64
C PRO A 75 -20.13 -1.52 5.49
N PHE A 76 -19.50 -2.67 5.21
CA PHE A 76 -18.04 -2.78 5.12
C PHE A 76 -17.44 -1.86 4.04
N SER A 77 -16.37 -1.18 4.44
CA SER A 77 -15.57 -0.34 3.56
C SER A 77 -14.09 -0.60 3.79
N VAL A 78 -13.37 -1.03 2.76
CA VAL A 78 -11.94 -1.37 2.85
C VAL A 78 -11.11 -0.08 2.75
N ARG A 79 -10.84 0.54 3.91
CA ARG A 79 -10.13 1.81 3.99
C ARG A 79 -9.41 1.97 5.34
N SER A 80 -8.16 2.45 5.28
CA SER A 80 -7.37 2.87 6.42
C SER A 80 -7.31 4.39 6.48
N ARG A 81 -7.07 4.89 7.70
CA ARG A 81 -6.80 6.29 8.00
C ARG A 81 -5.42 6.49 8.61
N VAL A 82 -4.52 5.51 8.54
CA VAL A 82 -3.10 5.74 8.88
C VAL A 82 -2.58 6.89 8.02
N HIS A 83 -1.93 7.85 8.67
CA HIS A 83 -1.49 9.12 8.12
C HIS A 83 -2.61 9.95 7.46
N GLU A 84 -3.88 9.70 7.81
CA GLU A 84 -5.11 10.27 7.22
C GLU A 84 -5.36 9.94 5.73
N TYR A 85 -4.36 9.41 5.02
CA TYR A 85 -4.46 9.02 3.62
C TYR A 85 -4.77 7.53 3.42
N GLY A 86 -4.36 6.67 4.35
CA GLY A 86 -4.44 5.21 4.20
C GLY A 86 -3.34 4.63 3.30
N GLY A 87 -3.58 3.43 2.78
CA GLY A 87 -2.61 2.63 2.03
C GLY A 87 -2.52 1.18 2.52
N GLY A 88 -2.43 0.24 1.57
CA GLY A 88 -2.24 -1.18 1.84
C GLY A 88 -3.25 -1.79 2.84
N GLU A 89 -4.51 -1.41 2.68
CA GLU A 89 -5.61 -1.74 3.58
C GLU A 89 -6.01 -3.21 3.55
N TRP A 90 -5.47 -3.98 2.62
CA TRP A 90 -5.77 -5.39 2.50
C TRP A 90 -4.61 -6.19 1.93
N CYS A 91 -4.60 -7.48 2.22
CA CYS A 91 -3.70 -8.44 1.58
C CYS A 91 -4.35 -9.82 1.44
N LEU A 92 -3.89 -10.58 0.46
CA LEU A 92 -4.20 -12.00 0.31
C LEU A 92 -3.40 -12.83 1.32
N GLY A 93 -4.03 -13.87 1.85
CA GLY A 93 -3.40 -14.85 2.73
C GLY A 93 -3.84 -16.27 2.41
N GLY A 94 -3.69 -16.68 1.15
CA GLY A 94 -4.10 -17.99 0.67
C GLY A 94 -5.63 -18.11 0.63
N ARG A 95 -6.20 -18.94 1.51
CA ARG A 95 -7.67 -19.11 1.57
C ARG A 95 -8.40 -17.90 2.16
N HIS A 96 -7.69 -16.94 2.74
CA HIS A 96 -8.29 -15.78 3.40
C HIS A 96 -7.86 -14.48 2.72
N VAL A 97 -8.67 -13.44 2.95
CA VAL A 97 -8.29 -12.05 2.73
C VAL A 97 -8.33 -11.32 4.08
N TYR A 98 -7.35 -10.47 4.32
CA TYR A 98 -7.32 -9.59 5.49
C TYR A 98 -7.58 -8.17 5.05
N VAL A 99 -8.46 -7.45 5.74
CA VAL A 99 -8.87 -6.08 5.40
C VAL A 99 -8.93 -5.18 6.62
N VAL A 100 -8.65 -3.89 6.44
CA VAL A 100 -8.95 -2.84 7.41
C VAL A 100 -10.34 -2.27 7.13
N ASN A 101 -11.23 -2.32 8.11
CA ASN A 101 -12.56 -1.73 7.98
C ASN A 101 -12.53 -0.23 8.30
N ALA A 102 -13.20 0.58 7.46
CA ALA A 102 -13.16 2.04 7.58
C ALA A 102 -13.79 2.55 8.88
N GLU A 103 -14.87 1.91 9.32
CA GLU A 103 -15.71 2.37 10.44
C GLU A 103 -14.95 2.35 11.78
N ASP A 104 -14.31 1.22 12.09
CA ASP A 104 -13.66 0.97 13.38
C ASP A 104 -12.12 0.90 13.30
N GLN A 105 -11.56 0.96 12.08
CA GLN A 105 -10.13 0.83 11.80
C GLN A 105 -9.52 -0.50 12.26
N GLN A 106 -10.32 -1.54 12.45
CA GLN A 106 -9.84 -2.86 12.86
C GLN A 106 -9.55 -3.77 11.66
N VAL A 107 -8.69 -4.76 11.87
CA VAL A 107 -8.38 -5.78 10.88
C VAL A 107 -9.41 -6.90 10.97
N TYR A 108 -9.93 -7.31 9.82
CA TYR A 108 -10.88 -8.40 9.66
C TYR A 108 -10.34 -9.46 8.70
N GLN A 109 -10.76 -10.70 8.90
CA GLN A 109 -10.47 -11.84 8.05
C GLN A 109 -11.74 -12.31 7.35
N LEU A 110 -11.69 -12.42 6.03
CA LEU A 110 -12.72 -13.05 5.21
C LEU A 110 -12.20 -14.39 4.68
N ASP A 111 -12.99 -15.45 4.81
CA ASP A 111 -12.71 -16.73 4.14
C ASP A 111 -13.21 -16.64 2.69
N LEU A 112 -12.36 -17.02 1.72
CA LEU A 112 -12.72 -16.98 0.30
C LEU A 112 -13.57 -18.16 -0.17
N GLN A 113 -13.72 -19.19 0.66
CA GLN A 113 -14.50 -20.40 0.40
C GLN A 113 -15.89 -20.36 1.06
N ASP A 114 -16.07 -19.52 2.07
CA ASP A 114 -17.33 -19.32 2.76
C ASP A 114 -17.78 -17.88 2.60
N ASN A 115 -19.02 -17.66 2.13
CA ASN A 115 -19.61 -16.31 2.04
C ASN A 115 -20.05 -15.79 3.42
N ALA A 116 -19.42 -16.26 4.49
CA ALA A 116 -19.66 -15.83 5.86
C ALA A 116 -19.22 -14.38 6.08
N HIS A 117 -19.72 -13.78 7.16
CA HIS A 117 -19.32 -12.45 7.58
C HIS A 117 -17.83 -12.42 7.97
N PRO A 118 -17.10 -11.34 7.66
CA PRO A 118 -15.71 -11.19 8.08
C PRO A 118 -15.55 -11.32 9.61
N ARG A 119 -14.57 -12.10 10.05
CA ARG A 119 -14.21 -12.27 11.47
C ARG A 119 -13.26 -11.15 11.88
N GLN A 120 -13.60 -10.41 12.93
CA GLN A 120 -12.69 -9.42 13.50
C GLN A 120 -11.44 -10.10 14.07
N ILE A 121 -10.26 -9.57 13.74
CA ILE A 121 -8.96 -10.05 14.23
C ILE A 121 -8.46 -9.16 15.36
N THR A 122 -8.45 -7.84 15.17
CA THR A 122 -7.95 -6.89 16.19
C THR A 122 -9.09 -6.22 16.94
N ASP A 123 -8.89 -5.97 18.22
CA ASP A 123 -9.76 -5.13 19.07
C ASP A 123 -8.90 -4.07 19.79
N ALA A 124 -8.43 -3.10 19.01
CA ALA A 124 -7.54 -2.03 19.45
C ALA A 124 -8.14 -0.66 19.06
N PRO A 125 -9.09 -0.11 19.84
CA PRO A 125 -9.89 1.05 19.44
C PRO A 125 -9.09 2.35 19.21
N ASN A 126 -7.89 2.43 19.79
CA ASN A 126 -6.99 3.58 19.64
C ASN A 126 -5.91 3.36 18.58
N THR A 127 -5.98 2.27 17.82
CA THR A 127 -4.96 1.89 16.85
C THR A 127 -5.57 1.71 15.47
N ARG A 128 -4.92 2.29 14.46
CA ARG A 128 -5.25 2.11 13.05
C ARG A 128 -4.16 1.27 12.40
N PHE A 129 -4.53 0.54 11.34
CA PHE A 129 -3.63 -0.38 10.63
C PHE A 129 -3.55 -0.03 9.15
N ALA A 130 -2.39 -0.26 8.54
CA ALA A 130 -2.14 -0.07 7.12
C ALA A 130 -1.02 -1.00 6.64
N ASP A 131 -0.82 -1.07 5.32
CA ASP A 131 0.20 -1.88 4.66
C ASP A 131 0.28 -3.32 5.17
N LEU A 132 -0.86 -4.03 5.16
CA LEU A 132 -0.93 -5.42 5.58
C LEU A 132 -0.08 -6.31 4.67
N GLN A 133 0.71 -7.20 5.28
CA GLN A 133 1.52 -8.23 4.61
C GLN A 133 1.32 -9.57 5.33
N TYR A 134 0.90 -10.60 4.60
CA TYR A 134 0.67 -11.92 5.18
C TYR A 134 1.96 -12.73 5.34
N ASP A 135 2.26 -13.15 6.57
CA ASP A 135 3.32 -14.10 6.89
C ASP A 135 2.73 -15.52 7.00
N ALA A 136 2.81 -16.25 5.89
CA ALA A 136 2.32 -17.63 5.81
C ALA A 136 3.07 -18.61 6.73
N VAL A 137 4.34 -18.32 7.06
CA VAL A 137 5.16 -19.21 7.91
C VAL A 137 4.70 -19.14 9.36
N ARG A 138 4.36 -17.95 9.83
CA ARG A 138 4.03 -17.70 11.25
C ARG A 138 2.54 -17.49 11.51
N GLN A 139 1.72 -17.45 10.46
CA GLN A 139 0.30 -17.10 10.56
C GLN A 139 0.11 -15.75 11.26
N GLN A 140 0.87 -14.76 10.79
CA GLN A 140 0.84 -13.38 11.27
C GLN A 140 0.57 -12.41 10.12
N LEU A 141 0.17 -11.19 10.46
CA LEU A 141 0.20 -10.05 9.55
C LEU A 141 1.29 -9.10 10.00
N VAL A 142 2.23 -8.75 9.12
CA VAL A 142 3.11 -7.60 9.32
C VAL A 142 2.38 -6.36 8.81
N CYS A 143 2.43 -5.26 9.53
CA CYS A 143 1.69 -4.05 9.18
C CYS A 143 2.30 -2.79 9.81
N ILE A 144 1.81 -1.64 9.36
CA ILE A 144 2.00 -0.37 10.04
C ILE A 144 0.84 -0.15 11.02
N THR A 145 1.18 0.31 12.22
CA THR A 145 0.20 0.74 13.23
C THR A 145 0.36 2.22 13.52
N GLU A 146 -0.75 2.93 13.62
CA GLU A 146 -0.84 4.31 14.11
C GLU A 146 -1.65 4.32 15.41
N GLU A 147 -0.97 4.53 16.55
CA GLU A 147 -1.60 4.58 17.87
C GLU A 147 -1.88 6.03 18.28
N HIS A 148 -3.13 6.30 18.67
CA HIS A 148 -3.59 7.59 19.19
C HIS A 148 -3.60 7.54 20.72
N THR A 149 -2.73 8.30 21.36
CA THR A 149 -2.61 8.32 22.83
C THR A 149 -3.54 9.37 23.45
N ASN A 150 -3.80 9.24 24.75
CA ASN A 150 -4.66 10.18 25.49
C ASN A 150 -4.16 11.63 25.51
N ASP A 151 -2.87 11.85 25.28
CA ASP A 151 -2.24 13.17 25.20
C ASP A 151 -2.12 13.70 23.76
N SER A 152 -2.94 13.16 22.85
CA SER A 152 -3.01 13.55 21.43
C SER A 152 -1.71 13.34 20.64
N ARG A 153 -0.79 12.51 21.15
CA ARG A 153 0.35 12.06 20.37
C ARG A 153 -0.07 10.92 19.46
N ILE A 154 0.60 10.85 18.32
CA ILE A 154 0.44 9.78 17.34
C ILE A 154 1.76 9.02 17.32
N ILE A 155 1.71 7.70 17.52
CA ILE A 155 2.90 6.85 17.49
C ILE A 155 2.76 5.86 16.34
N ASN A 156 3.59 6.03 15.32
CA ASN A 156 3.68 5.10 14.19
C ASN A 156 4.71 4.02 14.48
N ARG A 157 4.38 2.77 14.15
CA ARG A 157 5.27 1.62 14.35
C ARG A 157 5.12 0.61 13.24
N LEU A 158 6.18 -0.18 13.05
CA LEU A 158 6.10 -1.47 12.38
C LEU A 158 5.72 -2.52 13.42
N ALA A 159 4.68 -3.30 13.15
CA ALA A 159 4.18 -4.32 14.08
C ALA A 159 3.82 -5.62 13.35
N CYS A 160 3.56 -6.66 14.13
CA CYS A 160 2.85 -7.83 13.67
C CYS A 160 1.58 -8.12 14.49
N ILE A 161 0.59 -8.71 13.84
CA ILE A 161 -0.67 -9.17 14.42
C ILE A 161 -0.71 -10.69 14.31
N THR A 162 -0.91 -11.39 15.43
CA THR A 162 -1.14 -12.83 15.42
C THR A 162 -2.59 -13.12 15.01
N ILE A 163 -2.81 -13.88 13.92
CA ILE A 163 -4.14 -14.05 13.31
C ILE A 163 -5.12 -14.84 14.21
N ASP A 164 -4.61 -15.75 15.03
CA ASP A 164 -5.40 -16.53 15.98
C ASP A 164 -6.15 -15.61 16.95
N ASN A 165 -5.38 -14.79 17.68
CA ASN A 165 -5.85 -14.11 18.89
C ASN A 165 -5.84 -12.57 18.79
N GLY A 166 -5.42 -12.01 17.66
CA GLY A 166 -5.39 -10.57 17.44
C GLY A 166 -4.27 -9.83 18.18
N SER A 167 -3.37 -10.53 18.87
CA SER A 167 -2.30 -9.89 19.64
C SER A 167 -1.34 -9.12 18.75
N ILE A 168 -1.04 -7.88 19.15
CA ILE A 168 -0.18 -6.96 18.44
C ILE A 168 1.19 -6.94 19.11
N THR A 169 2.25 -7.19 18.35
CA THR A 169 3.64 -7.11 18.81
C THR A 169 4.39 -6.05 18.01
N VAL A 170 5.00 -5.09 18.69
CA VAL A 170 5.84 -4.08 18.05
C VAL A 170 7.14 -4.73 17.55
N LEU A 171 7.46 -4.52 16.28
CA LEU A 171 8.70 -4.99 15.66
C LEU A 171 9.76 -3.90 15.60
N HIS A 172 9.35 -2.65 15.32
CA HIS A 172 10.24 -1.50 15.28
C HIS A 172 9.48 -0.20 15.60
N GLU A 173 10.12 0.69 16.34
CA GLU A 173 9.60 2.01 16.72
C GLU A 173 10.73 3.05 16.85
N GLY A 174 10.35 4.32 17.06
CA GLY A 174 11.29 5.44 17.26
C GLY A 174 11.45 6.36 16.04
N GLY A 175 10.73 6.10 14.96
CA GLY A 175 10.60 7.02 13.83
C GLY A 175 9.24 7.71 13.90
N ASP A 176 9.12 8.92 13.37
CA ASP A 176 7.82 9.62 13.36
C ASP A 176 6.83 8.94 12.41
N PHE A 177 7.33 8.33 11.33
CA PHE A 177 6.51 7.67 10.31
C PHE A 177 7.12 6.35 9.84
N TYR A 178 6.24 5.44 9.40
CA TYR A 178 6.58 4.12 8.87
C TYR A 178 5.69 3.79 7.68
N ALA A 179 6.24 3.15 6.65
CA ALA A 179 5.45 2.71 5.50
C ALA A 179 6.10 1.53 4.78
N SER A 180 5.31 0.91 3.90
CA SER A 180 5.78 -0.06 2.90
C SER A 180 6.63 -1.20 3.47
N PRO A 181 6.16 -1.93 4.51
CA PRO A 181 6.76 -3.21 4.88
C PRO A 181 6.77 -4.16 3.68
N ALA A 182 7.91 -4.79 3.46
CA ALA A 182 8.13 -5.74 2.37
C ALA A 182 8.70 -7.03 2.96
N LEU A 183 7.85 -8.06 3.02
CA LEU A 183 8.21 -9.38 3.54
C LEU A 183 8.76 -10.25 2.41
N SER A 184 9.84 -11.01 2.67
CA SER A 184 10.33 -12.00 1.70
C SER A 184 9.38 -13.19 1.61
N GLY A 185 9.37 -13.89 0.47
CA GLY A 185 8.43 -15.01 0.25
C GLY A 185 8.56 -16.18 1.24
N ASP A 186 9.73 -16.34 1.87
CA ASP A 186 10.00 -17.30 2.95
C ASP A 186 9.80 -16.70 4.37
N GLY A 187 9.43 -15.43 4.45
CA GLY A 187 9.24 -14.69 5.70
C GLY A 187 10.50 -14.46 6.53
N ALA A 188 11.69 -14.82 6.04
CA ALA A 188 12.96 -14.74 6.78
C ALA A 188 13.57 -13.32 6.80
N HIS A 189 13.14 -12.46 5.88
CA HIS A 189 13.60 -11.10 5.75
C HIS A 189 12.43 -10.13 5.68
N LEU A 190 12.64 -8.95 6.27
CA LEU A 190 11.70 -7.84 6.20
C LEU A 190 12.47 -6.56 5.90
N ALA A 191 11.90 -5.74 5.03
CA ALA A 191 12.33 -4.37 4.78
C ALA A 191 11.17 -3.42 5.03
N TRP A 192 11.45 -2.15 5.33
CA TRP A 192 10.42 -1.12 5.51
C TRP A 192 11.04 0.26 5.32
N LEU A 193 10.19 1.26 5.14
CA LEU A 193 10.58 2.66 5.11
C LEU A 193 10.25 3.33 6.44
N SER A 194 11.10 4.25 6.87
CA SER A 194 10.80 5.17 7.97
C SER A 194 11.43 6.54 7.71
N TRP A 195 10.78 7.59 8.17
CA TRP A 195 11.27 8.95 8.08
C TRP A 195 10.80 9.77 9.29
N ASN A 196 11.40 10.94 9.47
CA ASN A 196 11.15 11.82 10.60
C ASN A 196 10.86 13.24 10.14
N HIS A 197 10.17 14.00 10.99
CA HIS A 197 10.11 15.43 10.84
C HIS A 197 11.52 16.05 10.83
N PRO A 198 11.72 17.14 10.05
CA PRO A 198 10.73 17.88 9.26
C PRO A 198 10.50 17.33 7.84
N HIS A 199 11.06 16.17 7.51
CA HIS A 199 11.07 15.66 6.14
C HIS A 199 9.74 15.00 5.77
N MET A 200 9.33 15.20 4.51
CA MET A 200 8.34 14.34 3.84
C MET A 200 9.08 13.15 3.22
N PRO A 201 8.42 12.00 2.96
CA PRO A 201 9.11 10.80 2.52
C PRO A 201 9.85 10.98 1.20
N TRP A 202 9.36 11.84 0.28
CA TRP A 202 10.01 12.19 -0.99
C TRP A 202 11.19 13.16 -0.85
N ALA A 203 11.41 13.75 0.33
CA ALA A 203 12.55 14.62 0.60
C ALA A 203 13.70 13.82 1.24
N ALA A 204 13.37 13.02 2.26
CA ALA A 204 14.31 12.12 2.89
C ALA A 204 13.55 10.96 3.55
N SER A 205 13.99 9.73 3.28
CA SER A 205 13.51 8.54 3.97
C SER A 205 14.64 7.53 4.16
N GLN A 206 14.49 6.61 5.11
CA GLN A 206 15.44 5.54 5.36
C GLN A 206 14.81 4.20 4.98
N LEU A 207 15.50 3.44 4.14
CA LEU A 207 15.22 2.02 3.92
C LEU A 207 15.91 1.19 5.01
N TYR A 208 15.13 0.45 5.77
CA TYR A 208 15.61 -0.52 6.75
C TYR A 208 15.43 -1.95 6.23
N ARG A 209 16.28 -2.85 6.73
CA ARG A 209 16.13 -4.31 6.55
C ARG A 209 16.51 -5.05 7.82
N ALA A 210 15.90 -6.21 8.03
CA ALA A 210 16.20 -7.10 9.13
C ALA A 210 16.05 -8.58 8.73
N LYS A 211 16.71 -9.46 9.48
CA LYS A 211 16.38 -10.89 9.51
C LYS A 211 15.26 -11.13 10.53
N ARG A 212 14.51 -12.21 10.35
CA ARG A 212 13.43 -12.61 11.26
C ARG A 212 13.69 -13.98 11.87
N SER A 213 13.48 -14.11 13.16
CA SER A 213 13.51 -15.40 13.86
C SER A 213 12.31 -16.26 13.50
N ASP A 214 12.29 -17.54 13.88
CA ASP A 214 11.14 -18.42 13.67
C ASP A 214 9.85 -17.89 14.35
N LYS A 215 9.99 -17.05 15.37
CA LYS A 215 8.88 -16.36 16.06
C LYS A 215 8.49 -15.01 15.44
N GLY A 216 9.27 -14.53 14.47
CA GLY A 216 8.99 -13.30 13.72
C GLY A 216 9.67 -12.05 14.28
N GLU A 217 10.47 -12.20 15.34
CA GLU A 217 11.24 -11.12 15.96
C GLU A 217 12.33 -10.62 15.02
N LEU A 218 12.61 -9.32 15.04
CA LEU A 218 13.65 -8.73 14.20
C LEU A 218 15.05 -8.96 14.81
N HIS A 219 15.99 -9.33 13.95
CA HIS A 219 17.40 -9.44 14.26
C HIS A 219 18.23 -8.70 13.21
N SER A 220 19.38 -8.17 13.64
CA SER A 220 20.32 -7.47 12.76
C SER A 220 19.62 -6.35 11.95
N VAL A 221 18.77 -5.57 12.62
CA VAL A 221 18.14 -4.39 12.02
C VAL A 221 19.23 -3.46 11.53
N CYS A 222 19.16 -3.09 10.25
CA CYS A 222 20.17 -2.28 9.60
C CYS A 222 19.49 -1.32 8.62
N ALA A 223 19.84 -0.04 8.74
CA ALA A 223 19.61 0.95 7.71
C ALA A 223 20.48 0.59 6.50
N VAL A 224 19.88 0.50 5.31
CA VAL A 224 20.62 0.33 4.06
C VAL A 224 21.49 1.58 3.87
N ALA A 225 22.79 1.37 3.69
CA ALA A 225 23.77 2.44 3.74
C ALA A 225 23.52 3.45 2.61
N GLU A 226 23.37 4.71 3.00
CA GLU A 226 23.67 5.83 2.14
C GLU A 226 25.17 5.80 1.85
N ARG A 227 25.57 5.98 0.59
CA ARG A 227 26.98 5.88 0.21
C ARG A 227 27.77 6.99 0.93
N PRO A 228 28.97 6.71 1.47
CA PRO A 228 29.78 7.76 2.11
C PRO A 228 30.03 8.93 1.14
N GLY A 229 29.63 10.14 1.54
CA GLY A 229 29.85 11.37 0.77
C GLY A 229 28.66 11.86 -0.07
N SER A 230 27.49 11.23 0.00
CA SER A 230 26.23 11.94 -0.29
C SER A 230 25.84 12.77 0.94
N ASP A 231 25.26 13.95 0.73
CA ASP A 231 24.59 14.65 1.82
C ASP A 231 23.46 13.73 2.31
N ALA A 232 23.62 13.20 3.53
CA ALA A 232 22.78 12.17 4.15
C ALA A 232 21.31 12.61 4.39
N GLU A 233 20.93 13.79 3.91
CA GLU A 233 19.66 14.45 4.20
C GLU A 233 18.75 14.59 2.97
N SER A 234 19.10 13.98 1.82
CA SER A 234 18.38 14.21 0.56
C SER A 234 18.13 12.96 -0.30
N GLN A 235 18.07 11.76 0.28
CA GLN A 235 17.68 10.56 -0.47
C GLN A 235 16.29 10.09 -0.07
N SER A 236 15.45 9.82 -1.06
CA SER A 236 14.17 9.16 -0.89
C SER A 236 14.21 7.74 -1.42
N PHE A 237 13.59 6.84 -0.66
CA PHE A 237 13.34 5.46 -1.04
C PHE A 237 11.85 5.24 -1.25
N PHE A 238 11.51 4.41 -2.22
CA PHE A 238 10.15 4.06 -2.58
C PHE A 238 10.03 2.58 -2.93
N GLN A 239 8.90 1.96 -2.54
CA GLN A 239 8.47 0.63 -2.95
C GLN A 239 9.54 -0.49 -2.79
N PRO A 240 10.00 -0.79 -1.56
CA PRO A 240 10.86 -1.94 -1.34
C PRO A 240 10.13 -3.26 -1.68
N GLN A 241 10.82 -4.19 -2.33
CA GLN A 241 10.30 -5.52 -2.67
C GLN A 241 11.39 -6.58 -2.65
N TRP A 242 11.05 -7.81 -2.27
CA TRP A 242 11.96 -8.94 -2.35
C TRP A 242 11.73 -9.74 -3.62
N SER A 243 12.81 -10.02 -4.35
CA SER A 243 12.78 -11.01 -5.44
C SER A 243 12.65 -12.43 -4.88
N PRO A 244 12.23 -13.41 -5.70
CA PRO A 244 12.24 -14.83 -5.33
C PRO A 244 13.63 -15.35 -4.91
N SER A 245 14.71 -14.70 -5.33
CA SER A 245 16.09 -15.00 -4.94
C SER A 245 16.56 -14.27 -3.66
N HIS A 246 15.63 -13.72 -2.86
CA HIS A 246 15.90 -13.00 -1.61
C HIS A 246 16.82 -11.78 -1.79
N VAL A 247 16.78 -11.14 -2.96
CA VAL A 247 17.44 -9.86 -3.20
C VAL A 247 16.41 -8.74 -3.02
N LEU A 248 16.70 -7.81 -2.13
CA LEU A 248 15.90 -6.61 -1.90
C LEU A 248 16.08 -5.64 -3.06
N HIS A 249 14.97 -5.20 -3.64
CA HIS A 249 14.90 -4.14 -4.64
C HIS A 249 14.19 -2.95 -4.00
N CYS A 250 14.57 -1.74 -4.38
CA CYS A 250 13.89 -0.53 -3.97
C CYS A 250 14.20 0.57 -4.99
N VAL A 251 13.24 1.47 -5.20
CA VAL A 251 13.44 2.67 -6.01
C VAL A 251 14.08 3.74 -5.15
N ASN A 252 15.06 4.47 -5.67
CA ASN A 252 15.54 5.68 -5.03
C ASN A 252 15.82 6.80 -6.05
N ASP A 253 15.85 8.03 -5.56
CA ASP A 253 16.02 9.26 -6.35
C ASP A 253 17.45 9.80 -6.36
N ARG A 254 18.43 9.04 -5.84
CA ARG A 254 19.82 9.51 -5.63
C ARG A 254 20.47 10.01 -6.92
N SER A 255 20.07 9.47 -8.06
CA SER A 255 20.60 9.87 -9.37
C SER A 255 20.04 11.21 -9.88
N GLY A 256 19.08 11.81 -9.16
CA GLY A 256 18.21 12.90 -9.63
C GLY A 256 16.95 12.40 -10.35
N TRP A 257 16.80 11.08 -10.49
CA TRP A 257 15.66 10.38 -11.08
C TRP A 257 15.35 9.14 -10.26
N TRP A 258 14.07 8.77 -10.18
CA TRP A 258 13.61 7.56 -9.52
C TRP A 258 14.03 6.33 -10.32
N ASN A 259 15.05 5.60 -9.86
CA ASN A 259 15.61 4.43 -10.55
C ASN A 259 15.55 3.20 -9.65
N ILE A 260 15.60 2.00 -10.24
CA ILE A 260 15.49 0.72 -9.52
C ILE A 260 16.89 0.23 -9.13
N HIS A 261 17.07 -0.05 -7.84
CA HIS A 261 18.32 -0.55 -7.28
C HIS A 261 18.08 -1.87 -6.57
N HIS A 262 19.08 -2.74 -6.54
CA HIS A 262 19.06 -3.94 -5.70
C HIS A 262 20.11 -3.85 -4.60
N TYR A 263 19.87 -4.53 -3.47
CA TYR A 263 20.69 -4.49 -2.27
C TYR A 263 21.00 -5.91 -1.79
N ARG A 264 22.16 -6.44 -2.20
CA ARG A 264 22.59 -7.81 -1.82
C ARG A 264 23.03 -7.88 -0.37
N SER A 265 23.63 -6.80 0.14
CA SER A 265 23.91 -6.56 1.56
C SER A 265 23.53 -5.11 1.91
N ALA A 266 23.59 -4.73 3.19
CA ALA A 266 23.32 -3.35 3.61
C ALA A 266 24.23 -2.33 2.92
N ASP A 267 25.48 -2.72 2.62
CA ASP A 267 26.50 -1.84 2.06
C ASP A 267 26.74 -2.03 0.56
N ARG A 268 25.98 -2.92 -0.11
CA ARG A 268 26.19 -3.25 -1.52
C ARG A 268 24.92 -3.07 -2.33
N GLU A 269 24.85 -1.88 -2.91
CA GLU A 269 23.87 -1.48 -3.90
C GLU A 269 24.46 -1.65 -5.30
N ASP A 270 23.73 -2.30 -6.20
CA ASP A 270 23.98 -2.16 -7.64
C ASP A 270 22.70 -1.69 -8.32
N THR A 271 22.82 -0.74 -9.25
CA THR A 271 21.69 -0.23 -10.03
C THR A 271 21.24 -1.28 -11.04
N VAL A 272 19.95 -1.61 -11.04
CA VAL A 272 19.37 -2.59 -11.96
C VAL A 272 19.25 -1.97 -13.35
N HIS A 273 18.76 -0.73 -13.40
CA HIS A 273 18.65 0.05 -14.62
C HIS A 273 18.74 1.53 -14.28
N GLN A 274 19.64 2.26 -14.95
CA GLN A 274 19.80 3.70 -14.79
C GLN A 274 19.32 4.43 -16.05
N ALA A 275 18.38 5.35 -15.87
CA ALA A 275 17.94 6.23 -16.95
C ALA A 275 17.48 7.59 -16.39
N ASN A 276 17.55 8.63 -17.21
CA ASN A 276 16.95 9.94 -16.93
C ASN A 276 15.43 9.88 -17.16
N ALA A 277 14.76 9.02 -16.40
CA ALA A 277 13.33 8.75 -16.45
C ALA A 277 12.85 8.29 -15.08
N GLU A 278 11.57 8.53 -14.78
CA GLU A 278 10.96 8.11 -13.52
C GLU A 278 10.46 6.67 -13.63
N PHE A 279 10.92 5.83 -12.70
CA PHE A 279 10.42 4.47 -12.50
C PHE A 279 9.67 4.41 -11.16
N GLY A 280 8.34 4.35 -11.18
CA GLY A 280 7.48 4.32 -9.99
C GLY A 280 5.99 4.40 -10.34
#